data_AF-A0A0N4ZMI4-F1
#
_entry.id   AF-A0A0N4ZMI4-F1
#
_cell.length_a   1.000
_cell.length_b   1.000
_cell.length_c   1.000
_cell.angle_alpha   90.00
_cell.angle_beta   90.00
_cell.angle_gamma   90.00
#
_symmetry.space_group_name_H-M   'P 1'
#
loop_
_entity.id
_entity.type
_entity.pdbx_description
1 polymer ?
#
loop_
_entity_poly.entity_id
_entity_poly.type
_entity_poly.pdbx_seq_one_letter_code
_entity_poly.pdbx_strand_id
1 'polypeptide(L)'
;MSEFNNSFTGSPIGRNFSQLGFKYIDNKYSEENVSLLTTSFSITNTSTLSCNNNEKATIYLTRLQEIKNWVSVFLQDNDVKNEDIFMFEKSLQNGVILAEIGYMVAPDIIDINKIYDPNQLNYRKNGVDFRHMDNINYFKNAIKSIKFPSSLLPDSVDIYNGKCVVTTLFLHILGTFLYNLGLAPAIKDHTGFMVINDDEKLRELDERLESFNIPTYLEIGSFLKVNCSPSTLKIMADKEGSYVTKNYGRRKNKLIEKLEKELTEGQDIFYTLYQIGEENNMYVYEALYDIYEDLLIRETLKEDYSLSLNKVLTAIQKGTLCGDLCLSAMEGNCNVVYDVLEEFEEFSKILNSKNKSLYFCSINDYIKNNGFILLPQEIENHIIEMNNLSLNKKASEKYLRRWMINYTCNASFC
;
A
#
# COMPACT_ATOMS: atom_id res chain seq x y z
N MET A 1 44.49 6.64 -13.96
CA MET A 1 44.99 6.61 -12.58
C MET A 1 44.57 7.93 -11.96
N SER A 2 43.37 7.96 -11.38
CA SER A 2 43.05 7.66 -9.96
C SER A 2 43.41 8.86 -9.08
N GLU A 3 42.55 9.43 -8.25
CA GLU A 3 41.25 9.03 -7.72
C GLU A 3 40.56 10.29 -7.17
N PHE A 4 39.24 10.37 -7.33
CA PHE A 4 38.39 11.41 -6.78
C PHE A 4 38.04 11.07 -5.33
N ASN A 5 38.51 11.88 -4.39
CA ASN A 5 37.84 12.10 -3.11
C ASN A 5 36.83 13.23 -3.32
N ASN A 6 35.55 12.98 -3.01
CA ASN A 6 34.68 14.03 -2.50
C ASN A 6 33.55 13.45 -1.66
N SER A 7 33.61 13.85 -0.39
CA SER A 7 32.58 13.85 0.63
C SER A 7 31.23 14.36 0.11
N PHE A 8 30.16 13.60 0.37
CA PHE A 8 28.80 14.14 0.39
C PHE A 8 28.25 13.99 1.80
N THR A 9 28.31 15.10 2.53
CA THR A 9 27.49 15.38 3.72
C THR A 9 26.10 15.82 3.23
N GLY A 10 25.05 15.18 3.73
CA GLY A 10 23.67 15.58 3.48
C GLY A 10 22.80 15.26 4.68
N SER A 11 22.50 16.26 5.49
CA SER A 11 21.54 16.20 6.61
C SER A 11 20.10 16.05 6.11
N PRO A 12 19.17 15.47 6.89
CA PRO A 12 17.77 15.40 6.50
C PRO A 12 17.13 16.80 6.56
N ILE A 13 16.52 17.21 5.46
CA ILE A 13 15.74 18.46 5.37
C ILE A 13 14.37 18.18 5.97
N GLY A 14 14.13 18.68 7.18
CA GLY A 14 12.79 18.83 7.74
C GLY A 14 11.97 19.81 6.88
N ARG A 15 10.74 19.43 6.52
CA ARG A 15 9.75 20.36 5.96
C ARG A 15 8.43 20.24 6.72
N ASN A 16 7.98 21.39 7.21
CA ASN A 16 6.75 21.64 7.96
C ASN A 16 5.50 21.07 7.27
N PHE A 17 4.72 20.25 7.99
CA PHE A 17 3.44 19.68 7.56
C PHE A 17 2.21 20.44 8.10
N SER A 18 2.31 21.75 8.32
CA SER A 18 1.23 22.54 8.90
C SER A 18 0.12 22.98 7.93
N GLN A 19 -0.11 22.30 6.79
CA GLN A 19 -1.10 22.75 5.79
C GLN A 19 -2.03 21.68 5.19
N LEU A 20 -2.13 20.49 5.78
CA LEU A 20 -3.15 19.50 5.38
C LEU A 20 -4.18 19.33 6.51
N GLY A 21 -5.14 20.25 6.53
CA GLY A 21 -6.31 20.13 7.40
C GLY A 21 -7.20 18.98 6.94
N PHE A 22 -7.21 17.90 7.71
CA PHE A 22 -8.19 16.82 7.55
C PHE A 22 -8.88 16.54 8.87
N LYS A 23 -10.21 16.69 8.87
CA LYS A 23 -11.08 16.43 10.02
C LYS A 23 -11.07 14.94 10.37
N TYR A 24 -10.94 14.66 11.66
CA TYR A 24 -11.17 13.37 12.29
C TYR A 24 -12.59 12.86 12.00
N ILE A 25 -12.70 11.60 11.57
CA ILE A 25 -13.93 10.82 11.66
C ILE A 25 -13.59 9.59 12.51
N ASP A 26 -14.12 9.58 13.73
CA ASP A 26 -14.11 8.43 14.61
C ASP A 26 -14.88 7.28 13.97
N ASN A 27 -14.29 6.09 13.91
CA ASN A 27 -15.06 4.87 13.79
C ASN A 27 -14.54 3.79 14.75
N LYS A 28 -15.50 3.22 15.47
CA LYS A 28 -15.37 2.37 16.65
C LYS A 28 -14.74 1.01 16.35
N TYR A 29 -14.04 0.52 17.38
CA TYR A 29 -13.40 -0.78 17.52
C TYR A 29 -14.38 -1.98 17.47
N SER A 30 -13.93 -3.07 16.87
CA SER A 30 -14.39 -4.45 17.11
C SER A 30 -13.20 -5.42 17.11
N GLU A 31 -13.25 -6.41 18.01
CA GLU A 31 -12.16 -7.19 18.63
C GLU A 31 -11.58 -8.39 17.84
N GLU A 32 -11.33 -8.33 16.52
CA GLU A 32 -10.94 -9.55 15.75
C GLU A 32 -9.55 -9.59 15.09
N ASN A 33 -8.63 -8.67 15.38
CA ASN A 33 -7.40 -8.52 14.55
C ASN A 33 -6.09 -9.12 15.10
N VAL A 34 -6.12 -10.13 15.98
CA VAL A 34 -4.89 -10.73 16.54
C VAL A 34 -4.34 -11.91 15.71
N SER A 35 -4.93 -12.27 14.56
CA SER A 35 -4.56 -13.49 13.80
C SER A 35 -3.81 -13.29 12.48
N LEU A 36 -3.42 -12.07 12.09
CA LEU A 36 -2.91 -11.83 10.71
C LEU A 36 -1.39 -12.00 10.50
N LEU A 37 -0.59 -12.06 11.56
CA LEU A 37 0.85 -12.41 11.43
C LEU A 37 1.11 -13.93 11.56
N THR A 38 0.13 -14.70 12.04
CA THR A 38 0.29 -16.14 12.30
C THR A 38 -0.34 -17.05 11.23
N THR A 39 -1.22 -16.54 10.36
CA THR A 39 -2.16 -17.46 9.66
C THR A 39 -2.29 -17.30 8.14
N SER A 40 -1.48 -16.48 7.47
CA SER A 40 -1.55 -16.37 6.00
C SER A 40 -0.19 -16.29 5.32
N PHE A 41 0.63 -17.33 5.48
CA PHE A 41 1.75 -17.58 4.57
C PHE A 41 1.88 -19.09 4.36
N SER A 42 1.17 -19.61 3.36
CA SER A 42 1.26 -21.01 2.92
C SER A 42 2.19 -21.14 1.71
N ILE A 43 3.39 -21.67 1.99
CA ILE A 43 4.28 -22.56 1.21
C ILE A 43 4.43 -22.35 -0.32
N THR A 44 5.66 -22.12 -0.81
CA THR A 44 6.45 -23.15 -1.55
C THR A 44 7.85 -22.71 -2.00
N ASN A 45 8.77 -23.64 -1.71
CA ASN A 45 9.99 -24.04 -2.41
C ASN A 45 11.35 -23.37 -2.13
N THR A 46 12.21 -24.30 -1.74
CA THR A 46 13.61 -24.31 -1.35
C THR A 46 14.57 -24.02 -2.50
N SER A 47 15.70 -23.40 -2.16
CA SER A 47 16.98 -23.75 -2.76
C SER A 47 18.16 -23.41 -1.84
N THR A 48 18.68 -24.48 -1.21
CA THR A 48 20.08 -24.78 -0.87
C THR A 48 20.89 -23.77 -0.04
N LEU A 49 21.15 -24.11 1.23
CA LEU A 49 22.51 -24.26 1.77
C LEU A 49 22.51 -25.00 3.13
N SER A 50 23.30 -26.07 3.24
CA SER A 50 23.90 -26.65 4.46
C SER A 50 22.99 -27.17 5.60
N CYS A 51 23.16 -28.45 5.97
CA CYS A 51 22.55 -29.04 7.16
C CYS A 51 22.91 -28.23 8.44
N ASN A 52 21.93 -27.58 9.04
CA ASN A 52 21.96 -27.16 10.44
C ASN A 52 20.52 -27.20 10.95
N ASN A 53 20.30 -27.80 12.11
CA ASN A 53 18.97 -27.96 12.71
C ASN A 53 18.32 -26.61 13.11
N ASN A 54 18.98 -25.48 12.85
CA ASN A 54 18.69 -24.17 13.43
C ASN A 54 18.53 -23.05 12.38
N GLU A 55 17.84 -23.34 11.27
CA GLU A 55 17.72 -22.43 10.12
C GLU A 55 16.92 -21.15 10.46
N LYS A 56 15.82 -21.26 11.23
CA LYS A 56 14.96 -20.11 11.59
C LYS A 56 15.68 -19.13 12.53
N ALA A 57 16.35 -19.62 13.57
CA ALA A 57 17.15 -18.81 14.48
C ALA A 57 18.21 -18.00 13.73
N THR A 58 18.89 -18.63 12.76
CA THR A 58 19.92 -17.97 11.94
C THR A 58 19.32 -16.84 11.09
N ILE A 59 18.17 -17.08 10.45
CA ILE A 59 17.48 -16.05 9.67
C ILE A 59 17.01 -14.91 10.58
N TYR A 60 16.41 -15.21 11.74
CA TYR A 60 15.97 -14.18 12.69
C TYR A 60 17.11 -13.31 13.18
N LEU A 61 18.24 -13.90 13.58
CA LEU A 61 19.38 -13.14 14.07
C LEU A 61 19.99 -12.27 12.98
N THR A 62 19.96 -12.74 11.73
CA THR A 62 20.31 -11.91 10.57
C THR A 62 19.37 -10.71 10.47
N ARG A 63 18.05 -10.90 10.51
CA ARG A 63 17.07 -9.80 10.51
C ARG A 63 17.29 -8.83 11.67
N LEU A 64 17.52 -9.33 12.87
CA LEU A 64 17.78 -8.53 14.05
C LEU A 64 19.05 -7.68 13.90
N GLN A 65 20.10 -8.24 13.29
CA GLN A 65 21.35 -7.53 13.05
C GLN A 65 21.19 -6.41 12.01
N GLU A 66 20.38 -6.65 10.98
CA GLU A 66 20.01 -5.65 9.98
C GLU A 66 19.27 -4.47 10.63
N ILE A 67 18.30 -4.75 11.51
CA ILE A 67 17.56 -3.72 12.24
C ILE A 67 18.48 -2.96 13.19
N LYS A 68 19.32 -3.64 13.97
CA LYS A 68 20.29 -2.98 14.83
C LYS A 68 21.18 -1.99 14.05
N ASN A 69 21.71 -2.44 12.91
CA ASN A 69 22.54 -1.59 12.05
C ASN A 69 21.75 -0.42 11.45
N TRP A 70 20.52 -0.68 11.00
CA TRP A 70 19.63 0.34 10.45
C TRP A 70 19.29 1.40 11.50
N VAL A 71 18.92 1.01 12.72
CA VAL A 71 18.62 1.92 13.84
C VAL A 71 19.84 2.78 14.17
N SER A 72 21.03 2.19 14.28
CA SER A 72 22.26 2.93 14.55
C SER A 72 22.53 4.00 13.48
N VAL A 73 22.34 3.68 12.19
CA VAL A 73 22.52 4.65 11.11
C VAL A 73 21.41 5.70 11.11
N PHE A 74 20.17 5.30 11.35
CA PHE A 74 19.00 6.16 11.29
C PHE A 74 18.98 7.19 12.44
N LEU A 75 19.31 6.76 13.66
CA LEU A 75 19.39 7.62 14.85
C LEU A 75 20.76 8.29 15.03
N GLN A 76 21.78 7.88 14.25
CA GLN A 76 23.18 8.27 14.44
C GLN A 76 23.71 7.92 15.85
N ASP A 77 23.21 6.81 16.40
CA ASP A 77 23.54 6.36 17.75
C ASP A 77 24.67 5.31 17.74
N ASN A 78 25.79 5.67 18.37
CA ASN A 78 26.95 4.81 18.53
C ASN A 78 26.79 3.79 19.67
N ASP A 79 25.93 4.05 20.65
CA ASP A 79 25.65 3.12 21.74
C ASP A 79 24.88 1.92 21.21
N VAL A 80 23.85 2.15 20.38
CA VAL A 80 23.15 1.06 19.65
C VAL A 80 24.10 0.26 18.76
N LYS A 81 25.07 0.91 18.12
CA LYS A 81 26.07 0.22 17.28
C LYS A 81 26.89 -0.80 18.07
N ASN A 82 27.35 -0.37 19.25
CA ASN A 82 28.27 -1.13 20.09
C ASN A 82 27.56 -2.12 21.03
N GLU A 83 26.24 -2.00 21.20
CA GLU A 83 25.44 -2.89 22.05
C GLU A 83 25.43 -4.34 21.53
N ASP A 84 25.36 -5.34 22.41
CA ASP A 84 25.20 -6.72 21.98
C ASP A 84 23.84 -6.94 21.29
N ILE A 85 23.76 -7.82 20.29
CA ILE A 85 22.55 -8.00 19.49
C ILE A 85 21.33 -8.46 20.32
N PHE A 86 21.53 -9.31 21.33
CA PHE A 86 20.47 -9.77 22.21
C PHE A 86 20.06 -8.69 23.22
N MET A 87 21.02 -7.87 23.64
CA MET A 87 20.74 -6.71 24.48
C MET A 87 19.95 -5.64 23.72
N PHE A 88 20.26 -5.44 22.44
CA PHE A 88 19.48 -4.58 21.55
C PHE A 88 18.03 -5.08 21.41
N GLU A 89 17.82 -6.38 21.15
CA GLU A 89 16.47 -6.95 21.11
C GLU A 89 15.70 -6.65 22.41
N LYS A 90 16.36 -6.84 23.55
CA LYS A 90 15.76 -6.60 24.87
C LYS A 90 15.51 -5.11 25.13
N SER A 91 16.37 -4.21 24.68
CA SER A 91 16.25 -2.76 24.94
C SER A 91 15.03 -2.15 24.24
N LEU A 92 14.51 -2.76 23.16
CA LEU A 92 13.24 -2.35 22.53
C LEU A 92 12.05 -2.35 23.52
N GLN A 93 12.10 -3.18 24.56
CA GLN A 93 11.05 -3.32 25.57
C GLN A 93 10.76 -2.01 26.33
N ASN A 94 11.76 -1.15 26.53
CA ASN A 94 11.61 0.11 27.26
C ASN A 94 11.08 1.26 26.37
N GLY A 95 10.94 1.01 25.06
CA GLY A 95 10.40 1.96 24.09
C GLY A 95 11.25 3.20 23.82
N VAL A 96 12.42 3.40 24.44
CA VAL A 96 13.27 4.59 24.24
C VAL A 96 13.70 4.69 22.79
N ILE A 97 14.33 3.64 22.27
CA ILE A 97 14.75 3.55 20.85
C ILE A 97 13.54 3.73 19.92
N LEU A 98 12.39 3.15 20.27
CA LEU A 98 11.17 3.27 19.47
C LEU A 98 10.67 4.73 19.45
N ALA A 99 10.65 5.41 20.58
CA ALA A 99 10.23 6.80 20.68
C ALA A 99 11.16 7.73 19.89
N GLU A 100 12.47 7.46 19.90
CA GLU A 100 13.46 8.19 19.09
C GLU A 100 13.25 7.97 17.59
N ILE A 101 12.99 6.73 17.15
CA ILE A 101 12.57 6.45 15.76
C ILE A 101 11.31 7.24 15.42
N GLY A 102 10.31 7.25 16.31
CA GLY A 102 9.09 8.03 16.14
C GLY A 102 9.36 9.53 16.01
N TYR A 103 10.29 10.07 16.79
CA TYR A 103 10.68 11.48 16.76
C TYR A 103 11.35 11.84 15.43
N MET A 104 12.25 10.99 14.93
CA MET A 104 12.90 11.20 13.62
C MET A 104 11.90 11.19 12.46
N VAL A 105 10.82 10.41 12.59
CA VAL A 105 9.78 10.26 11.57
C VAL A 105 8.75 11.39 11.62
N ALA A 106 8.30 11.77 12.82
CA ALA A 106 7.26 12.77 13.03
C ALA A 106 7.60 13.67 14.23
N PRO A 107 8.58 14.60 14.06
CA PRO A 107 9.05 15.47 15.14
C PRO A 107 7.95 16.44 15.65
N ASP A 108 6.93 16.70 14.83
CA ASP A 108 5.77 17.52 15.21
C ASP A 108 4.83 16.81 16.21
N ILE A 109 4.92 15.48 16.33
CA ILE A 109 4.04 14.64 17.17
C ILE A 109 4.69 14.30 18.51
N ILE A 110 6.01 14.09 18.53
CA ILE A 110 6.76 13.71 19.74
C ILE A 110 7.68 14.86 20.12
N ASP A 111 7.58 15.31 21.37
CA ASP A 111 8.59 16.19 21.96
C ASP A 111 9.70 15.31 22.55
N ILE A 112 10.93 15.43 22.04
CA ILE A 112 12.08 14.64 22.47
C ILE A 112 12.33 14.73 23.97
N ASN A 113 11.98 15.86 24.61
CA ASN A 113 12.16 16.06 26.05
C ASN A 113 11.16 15.26 26.91
N LYS A 114 10.10 14.73 26.28
CA LYS A 114 9.10 13.89 26.96
C LYS A 114 9.45 12.41 26.93
N ILE A 115 10.46 12.00 26.16
CA ILE A 115 10.95 10.63 26.17
C ILE A 115 11.49 10.33 27.58
N TYR A 116 10.90 9.34 28.23
CA TYR A 116 11.29 8.92 29.56
C TYR A 116 12.55 8.05 29.49
N ASP A 117 13.48 8.28 30.42
CA ASP A 117 14.77 7.57 30.52
C ASP A 117 15.59 7.58 29.21
N PRO A 118 15.88 8.75 28.62
CA PRO A 118 16.53 8.85 27.31
C PRO A 118 17.93 8.20 27.29
N ASN A 119 18.63 8.19 28.44
CA ASN A 119 19.94 7.52 28.59
C ASN A 119 19.84 6.07 29.07
N GLN A 120 18.64 5.52 29.20
CA GLN A 120 18.35 4.15 29.65
C GLN A 120 19.01 3.78 31.00
N LEU A 121 19.29 4.76 31.86
CA LEU A 121 20.02 4.55 33.12
C LEU A 121 19.14 3.85 34.15
N ASN A 122 17.84 4.16 34.17
CA ASN A 122 16.90 3.50 35.06
C ASN A 122 16.61 2.09 34.55
N TYR A 123 16.44 1.92 33.24
CA TYR A 123 16.28 0.63 32.60
C TYR A 123 17.44 -0.32 32.91
N ARG A 124 18.69 0.15 32.76
CA ARG A 124 19.89 -0.66 33.05
C ARG A 124 20.03 -1.03 34.53
N LYS A 125 19.54 -0.19 35.45
CA LYS A 125 19.63 -0.44 36.91
C LYS A 125 18.49 -1.30 37.45
N ASN A 126 17.26 -1.02 37.03
CA ASN A 126 16.04 -1.52 37.67
C ASN A 126 15.11 -2.28 36.71
N GLY A 127 15.43 -2.34 35.42
CA GLY A 127 14.54 -2.87 34.39
C GLY A 127 13.42 -1.90 34.01
N VAL A 128 12.36 -2.43 33.42
CA VAL A 128 11.26 -1.62 32.87
C VAL A 128 10.40 -1.01 33.97
N ASP A 129 10.36 0.32 34.03
CA ASP A 129 9.37 1.15 34.74
C ASP A 129 8.08 1.33 33.91
N PHE A 130 6.91 1.45 34.55
CA PHE A 130 5.62 1.73 33.91
C PHE A 130 5.66 2.96 32.98
N ARG A 131 6.44 3.99 33.33
CA ARG A 131 6.60 5.19 32.49
C ARG A 131 7.21 4.91 31.11
N HIS A 132 7.93 3.80 30.92
CA HIS A 132 8.38 3.38 29.59
C HIS A 132 7.23 3.07 28.63
N MET A 133 6.03 2.79 29.14
CA MET A 133 4.83 2.64 28.32
C MET A 133 4.52 3.92 27.52
N ASP A 134 4.83 5.10 28.07
CA ASP A 134 4.63 6.36 27.37
C ASP A 134 5.51 6.46 26.12
N ASN A 135 6.77 6.01 26.20
CA ASN A 135 7.68 5.95 25.05
C ASN A 135 7.10 5.10 23.91
N ILE A 136 6.56 3.91 24.24
CA ILE A 136 5.93 3.00 23.27
C ILE A 136 4.70 3.67 22.63
N ASN A 137 3.90 4.37 23.42
CA ASN A 137 2.71 5.06 22.91
C ASN A 137 3.07 6.27 22.03
N TYR A 138 4.12 7.02 22.38
CA TYR A 138 4.64 8.09 21.53
C TYR A 138 5.05 7.56 20.16
N PHE A 139 5.84 6.48 20.13
CA PHE A 139 6.20 5.80 18.90
C PHE A 139 4.98 5.42 18.06
N LYS A 140 4.00 4.72 18.64
CA LYS A 140 2.80 4.29 17.91
C LYS A 140 2.01 5.47 17.36
N ASN A 141 1.91 6.58 18.10
CA ASN A 141 1.23 7.78 17.64
C ASN A 141 1.97 8.45 16.47
N ALA A 142 3.31 8.51 16.52
CA ALA A 142 4.10 8.99 15.40
C ALA A 142 3.92 8.13 14.14
N ILE A 143 3.98 6.79 14.27
CA ILE A 143 3.82 5.89 13.12
C ILE A 143 2.40 5.94 12.54
N LYS A 144 1.37 6.13 13.36
CA LYS A 144 0.00 6.37 12.87
C LYS A 144 -0.11 7.67 12.07
N SER A 145 0.60 8.72 12.47
CA SER A 145 0.53 10.03 11.82
C SER A 145 1.01 10.01 10.36
N ILE A 146 1.96 9.11 10.03
CA ILE A 146 2.46 8.91 8.66
C ILE A 146 1.58 7.95 7.83
N LYS A 147 0.35 7.67 8.27
CA LYS A 147 -0.61 6.77 7.62
C LYS A 147 -0.09 5.34 7.46
N PHE A 148 0.80 4.90 8.35
CA PHE A 148 1.16 3.48 8.41
C PHE A 148 -0.06 2.66 8.84
N PRO A 149 -0.31 1.47 8.24
CA PRO A 149 -1.49 0.67 8.56
C PRO A 149 -1.53 0.31 10.06
N SER A 150 -2.58 0.78 10.76
CA SER A 150 -2.68 0.59 12.21
C SER A 150 -2.84 -0.88 12.64
N SER A 151 -3.35 -1.73 11.73
CA SER A 151 -3.47 -3.19 11.94
C SER A 151 -2.12 -3.88 12.09
N LEU A 152 -1.04 -3.25 11.64
CA LEU A 152 0.31 -3.81 11.66
C LEU A 152 1.12 -3.35 12.87
N LEU A 153 0.60 -2.43 13.68
CA LEU A 153 1.31 -1.94 14.86
C LEU A 153 1.29 -3.01 15.97
N PRO A 154 2.45 -3.37 16.54
CA PRO A 154 2.50 -4.28 17.67
C PRO A 154 1.75 -3.72 18.88
N ASP A 155 1.19 -4.60 19.69
CA ASP A 155 0.48 -4.22 20.91
C ASP A 155 1.45 -3.65 21.94
N SER A 156 1.07 -2.54 22.57
CA SER A 156 1.96 -1.83 23.50
C SER A 156 2.31 -2.70 24.72
N VAL A 157 1.36 -3.53 25.15
CA VAL A 157 1.52 -4.50 26.23
C VAL A 157 2.51 -5.59 25.84
N ASP A 158 2.49 -6.04 24.59
CA ASP A 158 3.38 -7.09 24.09
C ASP A 158 4.82 -6.60 23.96
N ILE A 159 5.01 -5.36 23.47
CA ILE A 159 6.32 -4.70 23.47
C ILE A 159 6.83 -4.56 24.91
N TYR A 160 6.01 -4.02 25.82
CA TYR A 160 6.36 -3.81 27.22
C TYR A 160 6.67 -5.13 27.95
N ASN A 161 6.03 -6.23 27.59
CA ASN A 161 6.29 -7.56 28.16
C ASN A 161 7.51 -8.26 27.54
N GLY A 162 8.20 -7.64 26.58
CA GLY A 162 9.42 -8.18 25.99
C GLY A 162 9.17 -9.21 24.90
N LYS A 163 7.99 -9.21 24.25
CA LYS A 163 7.74 -9.97 23.01
C LYS A 163 8.41 -9.28 21.82
N CYS A 164 9.73 -9.14 21.90
CA CYS A 164 10.51 -8.32 20.98
C CYS A 164 10.62 -8.92 19.58
N VAL A 165 10.41 -10.23 19.40
CA VAL A 165 10.41 -10.89 18.07
C VAL A 165 9.44 -10.20 17.10
N VAL A 166 8.18 -10.00 17.51
CA VAL A 166 7.17 -9.32 16.68
C VAL A 166 7.58 -7.88 16.40
N THR A 167 8.17 -7.21 17.40
CA THR A 167 8.63 -5.82 17.28
C THR A 167 9.79 -5.71 16.29
N THR A 168 10.74 -6.64 16.31
CA THR A 168 11.87 -6.72 15.37
C THR A 168 11.39 -6.91 13.94
N LEU A 169 10.50 -7.87 13.70
CA LEU A 169 9.95 -8.12 12.36
C LEU A 169 9.14 -6.92 11.87
N PHE A 170 8.37 -6.30 12.75
CA PHE A 170 7.66 -5.07 12.46
C PHE A 170 8.62 -3.92 12.10
N LEU A 171 9.72 -3.73 12.84
CA LEU A 171 10.71 -2.70 12.53
C LEU A 171 11.35 -2.90 11.15
N HIS A 172 11.45 -4.14 10.68
CA HIS A 172 11.92 -4.45 9.32
C HIS A 172 10.94 -3.97 8.24
N ILE A 173 9.64 -4.28 8.43
CA ILE A 173 8.56 -3.79 7.58
C ILE A 173 8.52 -2.25 7.61
N LEU A 174 8.61 -1.65 8.80
CA LEU A 174 8.60 -0.21 8.99
C LEU A 174 9.82 0.46 8.35
N GLY A 175 11.02 -0.09 8.52
CA GLY A 175 12.23 0.48 7.92
C GLY A 175 12.18 0.45 6.40
N THR A 176 11.63 -0.63 5.82
CA THR A 176 11.36 -0.72 4.38
C THR A 176 10.32 0.32 3.94
N PHE A 177 9.23 0.45 4.69
CA PHE A 177 8.19 1.46 4.45
C PHE A 177 8.76 2.89 4.49
N LEU A 178 9.56 3.21 5.51
CA LEU A 178 10.17 4.52 5.69
C LEU A 178 11.23 4.81 4.63
N TYR A 179 11.98 3.80 4.19
CA TYR A 179 12.92 3.91 3.07
C TYR A 179 12.19 4.24 1.77
N ASN A 180 11.08 3.55 1.50
CA ASN A 180 10.28 3.83 0.32
C ASN A 180 9.67 5.24 0.40
N LEU A 181 9.21 5.68 1.58
CA LEU A 181 8.83 7.08 1.80
C LEU A 181 10.03 8.05 1.83
N GLY A 182 11.26 7.55 1.73
CA GLY A 182 12.54 8.24 1.87
C GLY A 182 12.64 9.14 3.08
N LEU A 183 12.08 8.67 4.19
CA LEU A 183 12.25 9.22 5.53
C LEU A 183 13.43 8.57 6.26
N ALA A 184 13.86 7.37 5.82
CA ALA A 184 14.94 6.61 6.43
C ALA A 184 15.87 6.01 5.36
N PRO A 185 17.12 5.63 5.72
CA PRO A 185 17.99 4.87 4.83
C PRO A 185 17.46 3.44 4.60
N ALA A 186 17.90 2.78 3.52
CA ALA A 186 17.58 1.38 3.28
C ALA A 186 18.18 0.47 4.36
N ILE A 187 17.44 -0.58 4.72
CA ILE A 187 18.01 -1.69 5.50
C ILE A 187 18.96 -2.46 4.57
N LYS A 188 20.22 -2.64 5.00
CA LYS A 188 21.21 -3.40 4.24
C LYS A 188 21.05 -4.88 4.52
N ASP A 189 21.08 -5.71 3.48
CA ASP A 189 21.04 -7.15 3.63
C ASP A 189 22.35 -7.70 4.21
N HIS A 190 22.24 -8.50 5.27
CA HIS A 190 23.36 -9.12 5.96
C HIS A 190 23.33 -10.66 5.88
N THR A 191 22.51 -11.23 4.98
CA THR A 191 22.49 -12.68 4.71
C THR A 191 23.89 -13.22 4.45
N GLY A 192 24.28 -14.26 5.20
CA GLY A 192 25.57 -14.94 5.05
C GLY A 192 26.77 -14.29 5.75
N PHE A 193 26.62 -13.14 6.41
CA PHE A 193 27.71 -12.46 7.14
C PHE A 193 27.74 -12.76 8.64
N MET A 194 26.68 -13.38 9.18
CA MET A 194 26.57 -13.69 10.60
C MET A 194 26.92 -15.15 10.85
N VAL A 195 27.98 -15.38 11.63
CA VAL A 195 28.38 -16.71 12.10
C VAL A 195 28.25 -16.72 13.62
N ILE A 196 27.36 -17.56 14.13
CA ILE A 196 27.10 -17.70 15.57
C ILE A 196 27.55 -19.08 15.98
N ASN A 197 28.56 -19.12 16.84
CA ASN A 197 29.24 -20.36 17.24
C ASN A 197 28.68 -20.93 18.57
N ASP A 198 27.37 -20.79 18.80
CA ASP A 198 26.72 -21.15 20.06
C ASP A 198 25.41 -21.93 19.79
N ASP A 199 25.55 -23.23 19.53
CA ASP A 199 24.46 -24.11 19.11
C ASP A 199 23.35 -24.25 20.15
N GLU A 200 23.66 -24.09 21.44
CA GLU A 200 22.68 -24.17 22.52
C GLU A 200 21.74 -22.95 22.50
N LYS A 201 22.29 -21.75 22.32
CA LYS A 201 21.48 -20.53 22.15
C LYS A 201 20.67 -20.54 20.88
N LEU A 202 21.22 -21.09 19.79
CA LEU A 202 20.48 -21.22 18.54
C LEU A 202 19.27 -22.14 18.72
N ARG A 203 19.42 -23.27 19.42
CA ARG A 203 18.31 -24.18 19.70
C ARG A 203 17.23 -23.55 20.57
N GLU A 204 17.61 -22.87 21.66
CA GLU A 204 16.65 -22.13 22.52
C GLU A 204 15.89 -21.07 21.71
N LEU A 205 16.58 -20.39 20.80
CA LEU A 205 15.99 -19.39 19.94
C LEU A 205 15.03 -20.02 18.92
N ASP A 206 15.37 -21.16 18.32
CA ASP A 206 14.46 -21.87 17.42
C ASP A 206 13.19 -22.32 18.13
N GLU A 207 13.30 -22.84 19.35
CA GLU A 207 12.14 -23.18 20.20
C GLU A 207 11.27 -21.93 20.46
N ARG A 208 11.89 -20.78 20.77
CA ARG A 208 11.19 -19.50 20.91
C ARG A 208 10.51 -19.05 19.61
N LEU A 209 11.05 -19.43 18.46
CA LEU A 209 10.59 -19.04 17.12
C LEU A 209 9.63 -20.04 16.46
N GLU A 210 9.31 -21.18 17.08
CA GLU A 210 8.46 -22.21 16.47
C GLU A 210 7.12 -21.67 15.97
N SER A 211 6.49 -20.81 16.77
CA SER A 211 5.18 -20.20 16.50
C SER A 211 5.22 -19.01 15.54
N PHE A 212 6.41 -18.57 15.13
CA PHE A 212 6.60 -17.41 14.28
C PHE A 212 6.98 -17.81 12.85
N ASN A 213 6.45 -17.07 11.88
CA ASN A 213 6.94 -17.09 10.51
C ASN A 213 7.83 -15.86 10.28
N ILE A 214 9.07 -16.07 9.83
CA ILE A 214 10.02 -14.99 9.59
C ILE A 214 9.92 -14.64 8.10
N PRO A 215 9.39 -13.46 7.74
CA PRO A 215 9.14 -13.10 6.36
C PRO A 215 10.45 -12.88 5.59
N THR A 216 10.44 -13.28 4.33
CA THR A 216 11.47 -12.94 3.34
C THR A 216 11.31 -11.50 2.86
N TYR A 217 12.37 -10.92 2.28
CA TYR A 217 12.31 -9.56 1.73
C TYR A 217 11.22 -9.38 0.67
N LEU A 218 11.02 -10.39 -0.17
CA LEU A 218 9.99 -10.37 -1.21
C LEU A 218 8.58 -10.34 -0.59
N GLU A 219 8.37 -11.10 0.48
CA GLU A 219 7.12 -11.11 1.23
C GLU A 219 6.88 -9.75 1.91
N ILE A 220 7.92 -9.12 2.48
CA ILE A 220 7.80 -7.77 3.08
C ILE A 220 7.38 -6.74 2.03
N GLY A 221 8.03 -6.73 0.86
CA GLY A 221 7.67 -5.82 -0.24
C GLY A 221 6.26 -6.07 -0.78
N SER A 222 5.89 -7.33 -0.99
CA SER A 222 4.53 -7.71 -1.45
C SER A 222 3.47 -7.35 -0.41
N PHE A 223 3.77 -7.55 0.87
CA PHE A 223 2.89 -7.24 1.98
C PHE A 223 2.65 -5.75 2.14
N LEU A 224 3.68 -4.92 1.94
CA LEU A 224 3.54 -3.46 1.93
C LEU A 224 2.67 -2.98 0.76
N LYS A 225 2.83 -3.57 -0.43
CA LYS A 225 1.98 -3.26 -1.60
C LYS A 225 0.50 -3.59 -1.38
N VAL A 226 0.20 -4.64 -0.62
CA VAL A 226 -1.17 -5.06 -0.30
C VAL A 226 -1.80 -4.23 0.81
N ASN A 227 -1.04 -3.86 1.84
CA ASN A 227 -1.59 -3.28 3.08
C ASN A 227 -1.48 -1.75 3.18
N CYS A 228 -0.68 -1.08 2.35
CA CYS A 228 -0.55 0.38 2.40
C CYS A 228 -1.63 1.10 1.58
N SER A 229 -1.98 2.32 2.00
CA SER A 229 -2.96 3.12 1.26
C SER A 229 -2.42 3.52 -0.14
N PRO A 230 -3.28 3.70 -1.16
CA PRO A 230 -2.85 4.15 -2.48
C PRO A 230 -2.03 5.44 -2.46
N SER A 231 -2.38 6.39 -1.57
CA SER A 231 -1.62 7.63 -1.38
C SER A 231 -0.21 7.43 -0.82
N THR A 232 -0.01 6.39 -0.02
CA THR A 232 1.29 6.04 0.57
C THR A 232 2.17 5.33 -0.46
N LEU A 233 1.58 4.45 -1.29
CA LEU A 233 2.28 3.74 -2.35
C LEU A 233 2.76 4.66 -3.49
N LYS A 234 2.03 5.74 -3.79
CA LYS A 234 2.46 6.80 -4.72
C LYS A 234 3.77 7.46 -4.28
N ILE A 235 3.87 7.87 -3.01
CA ILE A 235 5.08 8.49 -2.44
C ILE A 235 6.27 7.51 -2.47
N MET A 236 5.99 6.21 -2.29
CA MET A 236 6.99 5.15 -2.36
C MET A 236 7.55 4.95 -3.76
N ALA A 237 6.67 4.96 -4.77
CA ALA A 237 7.05 4.80 -6.17
C ALA A 237 7.84 6.01 -6.70
N ASP A 238 7.48 7.22 -6.28
CA ASP A 238 8.17 8.47 -6.66
C ASP A 238 9.65 8.48 -6.21
N LYS A 239 10.02 7.70 -5.18
CA LYS A 239 11.39 7.62 -4.64
C LYS A 239 12.20 6.42 -5.12
N GLU A 240 11.57 5.35 -5.59
CA GLU A 240 12.28 4.18 -6.18
C GLU A 240 12.95 4.50 -7.55
N GLY A 241 12.73 5.68 -8.12
CA GLY A 241 13.35 6.16 -9.36
C GLY A 241 14.88 6.36 -9.38
N SER A 242 15.63 5.81 -8.42
CA SER A 242 17.10 5.94 -8.35
C SER A 242 17.91 4.71 -8.80
N TYR A 243 17.32 3.53 -9.04
CA TYR A 243 18.11 2.39 -9.54
C TYR A 243 17.38 1.60 -10.63
N VAL A 244 17.99 1.65 -11.81
CA VAL A 244 17.60 0.97 -13.05
C VAL A 244 17.85 -0.54 -12.96
N THR A 245 16.88 -1.34 -13.38
CA THR A 245 17.17 -2.56 -14.17
C THR A 245 16.32 -2.58 -15.44
N LYS A 246 17.03 -2.73 -16.57
CA LYS A 246 16.54 -2.64 -17.95
C LYS A 246 15.90 -3.94 -18.45
N ASN A 247 14.97 -3.72 -19.38
CA ASN A 247 14.66 -4.45 -20.62
C ASN A 247 13.42 -5.35 -20.61
N TYR A 248 12.37 -4.88 -21.30
CA TYR A 248 11.71 -5.67 -22.35
C TYR A 248 11.50 -4.80 -23.60
N GLY A 249 11.91 -5.33 -24.74
CA GLY A 249 11.92 -4.61 -26.01
C GLY A 249 10.57 -4.55 -26.70
N ARG A 250 10.26 -3.40 -27.29
CA ARG A 250 9.71 -3.23 -28.65
C ARG A 250 9.62 -1.74 -28.93
N ARG A 251 9.90 -1.34 -30.18
CA ARG A 251 9.96 0.03 -30.71
C ARG A 251 9.19 1.06 -29.85
N LYS A 252 9.94 1.92 -29.16
CA LYS A 252 9.42 3.00 -28.32
C LYS A 252 8.68 4.03 -29.17
N ASN A 253 7.37 4.12 -28.99
CA ASN A 253 6.57 5.23 -29.52
C ASN A 253 6.92 6.48 -28.70
N LYS A 254 7.44 7.53 -29.35
CA LYS A 254 7.82 8.79 -28.67
C LYS A 254 6.66 9.40 -27.87
N LEU A 255 5.42 9.19 -28.31
CA LEU A 255 4.22 9.64 -27.59
C LEU A 255 3.95 8.85 -26.31
N ILE A 256 4.26 7.54 -26.28
CA ILE A 256 4.11 6.73 -25.07
C ILE A 256 5.15 7.13 -24.02
N GLU A 257 6.40 7.38 -24.43
CA GLU A 257 7.43 7.90 -23.52
C GLU A 257 7.05 9.28 -22.98
N LYS A 258 6.42 10.12 -23.81
CA LYS A 258 5.91 11.42 -23.41
C LYS A 258 4.75 11.29 -22.42
N LEU A 259 3.81 10.37 -22.68
CA LEU A 259 2.67 10.09 -21.81
C LEU A 259 3.13 9.53 -20.46
N GLU A 260 4.07 8.57 -20.47
CA GLU A 260 4.70 8.04 -19.27
C GLU A 260 5.36 9.16 -18.46
N LYS A 261 6.11 10.03 -19.14
CA LYS A 261 6.75 11.19 -18.52
C LYS A 261 5.72 12.14 -17.92
N GLU A 262 4.69 12.55 -18.66
CA GLU A 262 3.64 13.44 -18.18
C GLU A 262 2.88 12.86 -16.98
N LEU A 263 2.55 11.56 -17.03
CA LEU A 263 1.96 10.82 -15.91
C LEU A 263 2.89 10.82 -14.68
N THR A 264 4.19 10.56 -14.87
CA THR A 264 5.17 10.56 -13.76
C THR A 264 5.43 11.95 -13.17
N GLU A 265 5.38 13.00 -14.00
CA GLU A 265 5.61 14.39 -13.59
C GLU A 265 4.34 15.08 -13.06
N GLY A 266 3.19 14.38 -13.07
CA GLY A 266 1.89 14.93 -12.69
C GLY A 266 1.44 16.09 -13.59
N GLN A 267 1.85 16.04 -14.85
CA GLN A 267 1.44 17.00 -15.87
C GLN A 267 0.12 16.56 -16.50
N ASP A 268 -0.59 17.52 -17.08
CA ASP A 268 -1.78 17.23 -17.87
C ASP A 268 -1.44 16.30 -19.05
N ILE A 269 -2.05 15.11 -19.05
CA ILE A 269 -1.81 14.06 -20.03
C ILE A 269 -2.75 14.15 -21.25
N PHE A 270 -3.77 15.03 -21.21
CA PHE A 270 -4.88 15.02 -22.17
C PHE A 270 -4.40 15.16 -23.60
N TYR A 271 -3.53 16.13 -23.86
CA TYR A 271 -3.04 16.41 -25.20
C TYR A 271 -2.29 15.23 -25.81
N THR A 272 -1.44 14.56 -25.03
CA THR A 272 -0.69 13.39 -25.50
C THR A 272 -1.60 12.18 -25.69
N LEU A 273 -2.57 12.00 -24.79
CA LEU A 273 -3.57 10.95 -24.92
C LEU A 273 -4.44 11.14 -26.16
N TYR A 274 -4.87 12.38 -26.44
CA TYR A 274 -5.61 12.76 -27.64
C TYR A 274 -4.81 12.44 -28.91
N GLN A 275 -3.51 12.81 -28.95
CA GLN A 275 -2.64 12.46 -30.08
C GLN A 275 -2.51 10.95 -30.29
N ILE A 276 -2.36 10.17 -29.22
CA ILE A 276 -2.30 8.71 -29.29
C ILE A 276 -3.63 8.14 -29.81
N GLY A 277 -4.76 8.70 -29.38
CA GLY A 277 -6.09 8.33 -29.86
C GLY A 277 -6.24 8.57 -31.36
N GLU A 278 -5.95 9.79 -31.83
CA GLU A 278 -6.02 10.18 -33.25
C GLU A 278 -5.14 9.30 -34.14
N GLU A 279 -3.90 9.00 -33.73
CA GLU A 279 -3.01 8.11 -34.48
C GLU A 279 -3.52 6.67 -34.60
N ASN A 280 -4.45 6.25 -33.73
CA ASN A 280 -5.03 4.91 -33.70
C ASN A 280 -6.53 4.88 -34.03
N ASN A 281 -7.08 5.96 -34.62
CA ASN A 281 -8.50 6.11 -34.97
C ASN A 281 -9.45 5.96 -33.78
N MET A 282 -9.09 6.55 -32.64
CA MET A 282 -9.86 6.55 -31.41
C MET A 282 -10.14 7.99 -30.93
N TYR A 283 -11.33 8.23 -30.40
CA TYR A 283 -11.71 9.52 -29.82
C TYR A 283 -11.43 9.54 -28.32
N VAL A 284 -10.84 10.65 -27.85
CA VAL A 284 -10.56 10.94 -26.43
C VAL A 284 -11.29 12.22 -26.07
N TYR A 285 -12.20 12.15 -25.09
CA TYR A 285 -13.03 13.29 -24.70
C TYR A 285 -12.47 14.00 -23.46
N GLU A 286 -12.32 15.32 -23.54
CA GLU A 286 -11.80 16.14 -22.42
C GLU A 286 -12.64 15.99 -21.15
N ALA A 287 -13.96 15.86 -21.29
CA ALA A 287 -14.88 15.65 -20.17
C ALA A 287 -14.67 14.31 -19.41
N LEU A 288 -13.92 13.37 -19.98
CA LEU A 288 -13.60 12.07 -19.39
C LEU A 288 -12.14 12.00 -18.91
N TYR A 289 -11.43 13.14 -18.86
CA TYR A 289 -10.02 13.22 -18.46
C TYR A 289 -9.73 12.42 -17.19
N ASP A 290 -10.48 12.69 -16.11
CA ASP A 290 -10.27 12.07 -14.80
C ASP A 290 -10.40 10.53 -14.87
N ILE A 291 -11.25 10.02 -15.76
CA ILE A 291 -11.48 8.58 -15.95
C ILE A 291 -10.30 7.97 -16.71
N TYR A 292 -9.83 8.62 -17.77
CA TYR A 292 -8.67 8.14 -18.51
C TYR A 292 -7.41 8.14 -17.64
N GLU A 293 -7.21 9.19 -16.84
CA GLU A 293 -6.10 9.30 -15.90
C GLU A 293 -6.16 8.17 -14.86
N ASP A 294 -7.30 7.95 -14.21
CA ASP A 294 -7.49 6.86 -13.24
C ASP A 294 -7.21 5.48 -13.86
N LEU A 295 -7.69 5.23 -15.09
CA LEU A 295 -7.47 3.96 -15.78
C LEU A 295 -6.01 3.71 -16.13
N LEU A 296 -5.33 4.73 -16.67
CA LEU A 296 -3.92 4.63 -17.03
C LEU A 296 -3.06 4.41 -15.78
N ILE A 297 -3.35 5.14 -14.69
CA ILE A 297 -2.69 4.94 -13.40
C ILE A 297 -2.87 3.50 -12.93
N ARG A 298 -4.10 2.96 -12.93
CA ARG A 298 -4.35 1.58 -12.49
C ARG A 298 -3.62 0.55 -13.34
N GLU A 299 -3.50 0.75 -14.65
CA GLU A 299 -2.75 -0.14 -15.53
C GLU A 299 -1.23 -0.06 -15.31
N THR A 300 -0.69 1.13 -14.99
CA THR A 300 0.73 1.29 -14.63
C THR A 300 1.09 0.57 -13.32
N LEU A 301 0.14 0.48 -12.38
CA LEU A 301 0.34 -0.14 -11.07
C LEU A 301 0.41 -1.67 -11.11
N LYS A 302 -0.07 -2.32 -12.17
CA LYS A 302 -0.13 -3.79 -12.26
C LYS A 302 1.21 -4.45 -12.64
N GLU A 303 2.08 -3.78 -13.39
CA GLU A 303 3.32 -4.38 -13.94
C GLU A 303 4.47 -3.35 -14.12
N ASP A 304 5.21 -3.08 -13.05
CA ASP A 304 6.48 -2.31 -13.05
C ASP A 304 6.48 -1.01 -13.86
N TYR A 305 5.38 -0.23 -13.81
CA TYR A 305 5.25 1.10 -14.44
C TYR A 305 5.48 1.14 -15.97
N SER A 306 5.34 0.01 -16.66
CA SER A 306 5.50 -0.03 -18.12
C SER A 306 4.16 0.17 -18.86
N LEU A 307 4.01 1.28 -19.58
CA LEU A 307 2.87 1.52 -20.46
C LEU A 307 3.19 0.96 -21.85
N SER A 308 2.43 -0.07 -22.24
CA SER A 308 2.42 -0.52 -23.63
C SER A 308 1.33 0.23 -24.41
N LEU A 309 1.52 0.43 -25.71
CA LEU A 309 0.50 1.04 -26.58
C LEU A 309 -0.85 0.33 -26.43
N ASN A 310 -0.86 -1.00 -26.37
CA ASN A 310 -2.10 -1.76 -26.20
C ASN A 310 -2.81 -1.40 -24.90
N LYS A 311 -2.09 -1.25 -23.78
CA LYS A 311 -2.67 -0.86 -22.49
C LYS A 311 -3.28 0.54 -22.55
N VAL A 312 -2.60 1.49 -23.19
CA VAL A 312 -3.11 2.85 -23.38
C VAL A 312 -4.40 2.84 -24.21
N LEU A 313 -4.41 2.10 -25.33
CA LEU A 313 -5.59 1.99 -26.17
C LEU A 313 -6.76 1.31 -25.43
N THR A 314 -6.49 0.26 -24.66
CA THR A 314 -7.52 -0.38 -23.81
C THR A 314 -8.05 0.57 -22.75
N ALA A 315 -7.21 1.43 -22.14
CA ALA A 315 -7.66 2.44 -21.20
C ALA A 315 -8.54 3.51 -21.87
N ILE A 316 -8.18 3.97 -23.07
CA ILE A 316 -9.02 4.88 -23.87
C ILE A 316 -10.36 4.20 -24.17
N GLN A 317 -10.37 2.95 -24.62
CA GLN A 317 -11.61 2.20 -24.90
C GLN A 317 -12.52 2.13 -23.67
N LYS A 318 -11.96 1.75 -22.51
CA LYS A 318 -12.70 1.65 -21.25
C LYS A 318 -13.27 3.00 -20.81
N GLY A 319 -12.47 4.07 -20.89
CA GLY A 319 -12.92 5.40 -20.48
C GLY A 319 -14.03 5.94 -21.39
N THR A 320 -13.88 5.79 -22.71
CA THR A 320 -14.89 6.19 -23.70
C THR A 320 -16.20 5.44 -23.48
N LEU A 321 -16.13 4.14 -23.22
CA LEU A 321 -17.31 3.33 -22.89
C LEU A 321 -18.04 3.81 -21.64
N CYS A 322 -17.34 4.30 -20.61
CA CYS A 322 -17.99 4.87 -19.44
C CYS A 322 -18.81 6.12 -19.80
N GLY A 323 -18.31 6.94 -20.74
CA GLY A 323 -19.02 8.08 -21.30
C GLY A 323 -20.25 7.66 -22.12
N ASP A 324 -20.08 6.71 -23.04
CA ASP A 324 -21.17 6.21 -23.89
C ASP A 324 -22.28 5.55 -23.07
N LEU A 325 -21.91 4.81 -22.02
CA LEU A 325 -22.84 4.22 -21.07
C LEU A 325 -23.62 5.30 -20.32
N CYS A 326 -22.96 6.38 -19.91
CA CYS A 326 -23.59 7.51 -19.24
C CYS A 326 -24.63 8.18 -20.14
N LEU A 327 -24.27 8.48 -21.39
CA LEU A 327 -25.17 9.07 -22.38
C LEU A 327 -26.37 8.14 -22.65
N SER A 328 -26.11 6.86 -22.88
CA SER A 328 -27.14 5.84 -23.15
C SER A 328 -28.12 5.68 -21.99
N ALA A 329 -27.60 5.73 -20.75
CA ALA A 329 -28.43 5.69 -19.56
C ALA A 329 -29.27 6.97 -19.41
N MET A 330 -28.73 8.14 -19.74
CA MET A 330 -29.48 9.41 -19.71
C MET A 330 -30.58 9.49 -20.78
N GLU A 331 -30.33 8.98 -21.99
CA GLU A 331 -31.31 8.92 -23.09
C GLU A 331 -32.49 7.97 -22.79
N GLY A 332 -32.32 7.03 -21.86
CA GLY A 332 -33.41 6.22 -21.34
C GLY A 332 -33.65 4.90 -22.09
N ASN A 333 -32.66 4.39 -22.83
CA ASN A 333 -32.82 3.18 -23.66
C ASN A 333 -32.08 1.96 -23.08
N CYS A 334 -32.83 0.98 -22.57
CA CYS A 334 -32.25 -0.22 -21.96
C CYS A 334 -31.57 -1.17 -22.93
N ASN A 335 -31.91 -1.14 -24.23
CA ASN A 335 -31.21 -1.94 -25.23
C ASN A 335 -29.86 -1.32 -25.54
N VAL A 336 -29.79 -0.01 -25.74
CA VAL A 336 -28.53 0.70 -26.04
C VAL A 336 -27.54 0.54 -24.90
N VAL A 337 -27.98 0.66 -23.63
CA VAL A 337 -27.12 0.38 -22.46
C VAL A 337 -26.55 -1.05 -22.50
N TYR A 338 -27.36 -2.04 -22.88
CA TYR A 338 -26.89 -3.41 -22.98
C TYR A 338 -25.89 -3.59 -24.13
N ASP A 339 -26.19 -2.99 -25.29
CA ASP A 339 -25.37 -3.12 -26.49
C ASP A 339 -23.98 -2.49 -26.25
N VAL A 340 -23.91 -1.31 -25.59
CA VAL A 340 -22.66 -0.66 -25.17
C VAL A 340 -21.86 -1.54 -24.20
N LEU A 341 -22.52 -2.20 -23.23
CA LEU A 341 -21.82 -3.11 -22.31
C LEU A 341 -21.31 -4.37 -23.04
N GLU A 342 -22.02 -4.84 -24.07
CA GLU A 342 -21.67 -6.04 -24.84
C GLU A 342 -20.46 -5.82 -25.76
N GLU A 343 -20.21 -4.59 -26.21
CA GLU A 343 -19.03 -4.23 -27.01
C GLU A 343 -17.69 -4.50 -26.29
N PHE A 344 -17.71 -4.65 -24.96
CA PHE A 344 -16.51 -4.87 -24.17
C PHE A 344 -16.32 -6.33 -23.75
N GLU A 345 -15.15 -6.91 -24.06
CA GLU A 345 -14.88 -8.34 -23.85
C GLU A 345 -14.93 -8.75 -22.35
N GLU A 346 -14.57 -7.86 -21.43
CA GLU A 346 -14.60 -8.16 -19.99
C GLU A 346 -16.04 -8.23 -19.46
N PHE A 347 -16.92 -7.31 -19.89
CA PHE A 347 -18.30 -7.28 -19.44
C PHE A 347 -19.18 -8.30 -20.16
N SER A 348 -18.98 -8.52 -21.46
CA SER A 348 -19.75 -9.50 -22.23
C SER A 348 -19.71 -10.91 -21.63
N LYS A 349 -18.63 -11.29 -20.93
CA LYS A 349 -18.49 -12.57 -20.22
C LYS A 349 -19.45 -12.73 -19.03
N ILE A 350 -19.87 -11.63 -18.42
CA ILE A 350 -20.73 -11.61 -17.23
C ILE A 350 -22.15 -11.09 -17.51
N LEU A 351 -22.42 -10.59 -18.72
CA LEU A 351 -23.74 -10.09 -19.09
C LEU A 351 -24.79 -11.20 -19.26
N ASN A 352 -26.04 -10.80 -19.12
CA ASN A 352 -27.20 -11.67 -19.28
C ASN A 352 -28.30 -10.91 -20.04
N SER A 353 -28.66 -11.40 -21.21
CA SER A 353 -29.63 -10.77 -22.11
C SER A 353 -31.05 -10.64 -21.53
N LYS A 354 -31.36 -11.36 -20.45
CA LYS A 354 -32.65 -11.21 -19.73
C LYS A 354 -32.66 -10.03 -18.75
N ASN A 355 -31.49 -9.49 -18.41
CA ASN A 355 -31.32 -8.49 -17.37
C ASN A 355 -31.15 -7.06 -17.91
N LYS A 356 -31.41 -6.82 -19.22
CA LYS A 356 -31.28 -5.49 -19.85
C LYS A 356 -31.92 -4.36 -19.03
N SER A 357 -33.16 -4.57 -18.60
CA SER A 357 -33.90 -3.57 -17.80
C SER A 357 -33.28 -3.34 -16.42
N LEU A 358 -32.70 -4.37 -15.80
CA LEU A 358 -32.07 -4.25 -14.48
C LEU A 358 -30.78 -3.45 -14.55
N TYR A 359 -29.91 -3.73 -15.53
CA TYR A 359 -28.68 -2.98 -15.75
C TYR A 359 -28.99 -1.49 -16.00
N PHE A 360 -29.93 -1.22 -16.91
CA PHE A 360 -30.37 0.14 -17.19
C PHE A 360 -30.87 0.86 -15.93
N CYS A 361 -31.78 0.26 -15.16
CA CYS A 361 -32.33 0.90 -13.96
C CYS A 361 -31.25 1.20 -12.92
N SER A 362 -30.35 0.25 -12.67
CA SER A 362 -29.25 0.40 -11.71
C SER A 362 -28.30 1.53 -12.10
N ILE A 363 -27.88 1.55 -13.36
CA ILE A 363 -26.92 2.54 -13.88
C ILE A 363 -27.57 3.93 -13.95
N ASN A 364 -28.83 4.03 -14.39
CA ASN A 364 -29.56 5.29 -14.44
C ASN A 364 -29.75 5.91 -13.05
N ASP A 365 -30.14 5.10 -12.05
CA ASP A 365 -30.30 5.58 -10.67
C ASP A 365 -28.96 6.06 -10.08
N TYR A 366 -27.87 5.35 -10.34
CA TYR A 366 -26.54 5.77 -9.89
C TYR A 366 -26.19 7.16 -10.45
N ILE A 367 -26.30 7.32 -11.78
CA ILE A 367 -25.95 8.58 -12.46
C ILE A 367 -26.81 9.74 -11.94
N LYS A 368 -28.12 9.52 -11.78
CA LYS A 368 -29.04 10.56 -11.29
C LYS A 368 -28.77 10.96 -9.84
N ASN A 369 -28.41 10.02 -8.97
CA ASN A 369 -28.23 10.31 -7.55
C ASN A 369 -26.85 10.88 -7.22
N ASN A 370 -25.81 10.45 -7.95
CA ASN A 370 -24.43 10.79 -7.63
C ASN A 370 -23.88 11.92 -8.52
N GLY A 371 -24.36 12.08 -9.75
CA GLY A 371 -23.93 13.15 -10.66
C GLY A 371 -22.54 12.97 -11.26
N PHE A 372 -21.94 11.77 -11.14
CA PHE A 372 -20.63 11.44 -11.73
C PHE A 372 -20.73 10.22 -12.65
N ILE A 373 -19.76 10.11 -13.56
CA ILE A 373 -19.64 9.00 -14.51
C ILE A 373 -19.06 7.78 -13.79
N LEU A 374 -19.62 6.60 -14.05
CA LEU A 374 -19.16 5.37 -13.40
C LEU A 374 -17.76 4.97 -13.89
N LEU A 375 -16.92 4.52 -12.97
CA LEU A 375 -15.67 3.83 -13.31
C LEU A 375 -15.95 2.37 -13.72
N PRO A 376 -15.05 1.72 -14.50
CA PRO A 376 -15.26 0.34 -14.96
C PRO A 376 -15.54 -0.68 -13.84
N GLN A 377 -14.93 -0.51 -12.66
CA GLN A 377 -15.15 -1.40 -11.51
C GLN A 377 -16.56 -1.23 -10.91
N GLU A 378 -17.10 -0.01 -10.92
CA GLU A 378 -18.44 0.27 -10.44
C GLU A 378 -19.48 -0.32 -11.39
N ILE A 379 -19.22 -0.23 -12.70
CA ILE A 379 -20.04 -0.88 -13.74
C ILE A 379 -20.05 -2.40 -13.51
N GLU A 380 -18.89 -3.02 -13.29
CA GLU A 380 -18.78 -4.45 -13.00
C GLU A 380 -19.58 -4.85 -11.75
N ASN A 381 -19.44 -4.09 -10.66
CA ASN A 381 -20.18 -4.32 -9.42
C ASN A 381 -21.70 -4.27 -9.65
N HIS A 382 -22.20 -3.27 -10.39
CA HIS A 382 -23.61 -3.18 -10.73
C HIS A 382 -24.10 -4.35 -11.58
N ILE A 383 -23.30 -4.83 -12.55
CA ILE A 383 -23.66 -6.01 -13.35
C ILE A 383 -23.79 -7.25 -12.44
N ILE A 384 -22.82 -7.47 -11.55
CA ILE A 384 -22.82 -8.61 -10.62
C ILE A 384 -24.01 -8.53 -9.66
N GLU A 385 -24.28 -7.36 -9.09
CA GLU A 385 -25.42 -7.13 -8.20
C GLU A 385 -26.75 -7.42 -8.90
N MET A 386 -26.94 -6.92 -10.13
CA MET A 386 -28.17 -7.13 -10.88
C MET A 386 -28.34 -8.60 -11.33
N ASN A 387 -27.24 -9.28 -11.65
CA ASN A 387 -27.25 -10.72 -11.89
C ASN A 387 -27.69 -11.50 -10.66
N ASN A 388 -27.15 -11.19 -9.48
CA ASN A 388 -27.54 -11.83 -8.23
C ASN A 388 -29.02 -11.55 -7.88
N LEU A 389 -29.49 -10.31 -8.09
CA LEU A 389 -30.88 -9.95 -7.87
C LEU A 389 -31.83 -10.72 -8.81
N SER A 390 -31.40 -10.98 -10.06
CA SER A 390 -32.19 -11.69 -11.05
C SER A 390 -32.50 -13.15 -10.68
N LEU A 391 -31.69 -13.76 -9.78
CA LEU A 391 -31.94 -15.10 -9.25
C LEU A 391 -33.27 -15.17 -8.46
N ASN A 392 -33.71 -14.05 -7.88
CA ASN A 392 -34.98 -13.95 -7.17
C ASN A 392 -36.00 -13.10 -7.95
N LYS A 393 -36.85 -13.78 -8.74
CA LYS A 393 -37.88 -13.15 -9.58
C LYS A 393 -38.79 -12.15 -8.83
N LYS A 394 -39.18 -12.46 -7.59
CA LYS A 394 -40.02 -11.54 -6.79
C LYS A 394 -39.26 -10.28 -6.39
N ALA A 395 -37.98 -10.42 -6.06
CA ALA A 395 -37.13 -9.28 -5.67
C ALA A 395 -36.83 -8.39 -6.87
N SER A 396 -36.49 -8.95 -8.03
CA SER A 396 -36.23 -8.19 -9.26
C SER A 396 -37.49 -7.46 -9.76
N GLU A 397 -38.66 -8.09 -9.74
CA GLU A 397 -39.93 -7.43 -10.07
C GLU A 397 -40.25 -6.29 -9.09
N LYS A 398 -40.01 -6.49 -7.79
CA LYS A 398 -40.21 -5.45 -6.77
C LYS A 398 -39.27 -4.26 -6.99
N TYR A 399 -38.01 -4.52 -7.34
CA TYR A 399 -37.01 -3.50 -7.67
C TYR A 399 -37.46 -2.65 -8.86
N LEU A 400 -37.82 -3.29 -9.99
CA LEU A 400 -38.29 -2.60 -11.18
C LEU A 400 -39.55 -1.75 -10.92
N ARG A 401 -40.51 -2.28 -10.15
CA ARG A 401 -41.72 -1.52 -9.77
C ARG A 401 -41.38 -0.28 -8.95
N ARG A 402 -40.49 -0.41 -7.96
CA ARG A 402 -40.06 0.72 -7.13
C ARG A 402 -39.33 1.76 -7.95
N TRP A 403 -38.46 1.32 -8.86
CA TRP A 403 -37.75 2.17 -9.79
C TRP A 403 -38.72 2.98 -10.67
N MET A 404 -39.70 2.33 -11.31
CA MET A 404 -40.69 3.02 -12.15
C MET A 404 -41.50 4.07 -11.37
N ILE A 405 -41.84 3.80 -10.11
CA ILE A 405 -42.54 4.77 -9.24
C ILE A 405 -41.62 5.97 -8.98
N ASN A 406 -40.37 5.74 -8.57
CA ASN A 406 -39.41 6.81 -8.30
C ASN A 406 -39.14 7.65 -9.56
N TYR A 407 -38.96 7.01 -10.72
CA TYR A 407 -38.69 7.67 -11.99
C TYR A 407 -39.83 8.59 -12.41
N THR A 408 -41.08 8.14 -12.26
CA THR A 408 -42.28 8.93 -12.58
C THR A 408 -42.54 10.05 -11.56
N CYS A 409 -42.32 9.80 -10.27
CA CYS A 409 -42.45 10.83 -9.23
C CYS A 409 -41.38 11.92 -9.35
N ASN A 410 -40.14 11.58 -9.68
CA ASN A 410 -39.06 12.56 -9.85
C ASN A 410 -39.15 13.32 -11.19
N ALA A 411 -39.79 12.75 -12.21
CA ALA A 411 -40.10 13.46 -13.46
C ALA A 411 -41.17 14.57 -13.31
N SER A 412 -41.81 14.66 -12.14
CA SER A 412 -42.88 15.63 -11.84
C SER A 412 -42.37 17.03 -11.45
N PHE A 413 -41.05 17.26 -11.38
CA PHE A 413 -40.43 18.51 -10.91
C PHE A 413 -39.33 19.05 -11.83
N CYS A 414 -39.31 18.67 -13.11
CA CYS A 414 -38.53 19.36 -14.14
C CYS A 414 -39.44 20.24 -15.01
#